data_AF-A0A353BZA9-F1
#
_entry.id   AF-A0A353BZA9-F1
#
_cell.length_a   1.000
_cell.length_b   1.000
_cell.length_c   1.000
_cell.angle_alpha   90.00
_cell.angle_beta   90.00
_cell.angle_gamma   90.00
#
_symmetry.space_group_name_H-M   'P 1'
#
loop_
_entity.id
_entity.type
_entity.pdbx_description
1 polymer ?
#
loop_
_entity_poly.entity_id
_entity_poly.type
_entity_poly.pdbx_seq_one_letter_code
_entity_poly.pdbx_strand_id
1 'polypeptide(L)'
;MAGFLVTSYEFLSRVIKLTTWTIIKKGLQFNQAMEKRMILVVASGLFLGALFHNPVAHFKPATSYMFAYLTFVMALGCSINDFRNAVKSPGLMLTILGLLHIVLPVLAFILIKLFLPTGAAIQAGIILGTAVPIGVSSVIWVAISGGNVA
;
A
#
# COMPACT_ATOMS: atom_id res chain seq x y z
N MET A 1 -14.23 -9.60 52.43
CA MET A 1 -14.24 -10.25 51.10
C MET A 1 -14.11 -9.27 49.93
N ALA A 2 -14.76 -8.09 49.94
CA ALA A 2 -14.70 -7.15 48.81
C ALA A 2 -13.30 -6.57 48.47
N GLY A 3 -12.46 -6.27 49.47
CA GLY A 3 -11.13 -5.66 49.23
C GLY A 3 -10.10 -6.56 48.52
N PHE A 4 -10.23 -7.88 48.66
CA PHE A 4 -9.33 -8.87 48.01
C PHE A 4 -9.66 -9.05 46.52
N LEU A 5 -10.93 -8.91 46.15
CA LEU A 5 -11.37 -8.99 44.75
C LEU A 5 -10.98 -7.72 43.97
N VAL A 6 -11.03 -6.54 44.60
CA VAL A 6 -10.62 -5.26 43.98
C VAL A 6 -9.11 -5.23 43.71
N THR A 7 -8.29 -5.68 44.65
CA THR A 7 -6.82 -5.76 44.46
C THR A 7 -6.43 -6.78 43.39
N SER A 8 -7.14 -7.90 43.32
CA SER A 8 -6.93 -8.91 42.27
C SER A 8 -7.31 -8.38 40.89
N TYR A 9 -8.42 -7.63 40.76
CA TYR A 9 -8.84 -6.99 39.50
C TYR A 9 -7.86 -5.92 39.03
N GLU A 10 -7.39 -5.04 39.91
CA GLU A 10 -6.41 -4.00 39.58
C GLU A 10 -5.05 -4.59 39.15
N PHE A 11 -4.64 -5.68 39.80
CA PHE A 11 -3.43 -6.41 39.41
C PHE A 11 -3.61 -7.07 38.04
N LEU A 12 -4.73 -7.77 37.80
CA LEU A 12 -5.02 -8.40 36.52
C LEU A 12 -5.11 -7.35 35.39
N SER A 13 -5.76 -6.21 35.64
CA SER A 13 -5.91 -5.12 34.65
C SER A 13 -4.58 -4.46 34.31
N ARG A 14 -3.69 -4.28 35.30
CA ARG A 14 -2.32 -3.79 35.08
C ARG A 14 -1.47 -4.79 34.31
N VAL A 15 -1.53 -6.08 34.65
CA VAL A 15 -0.79 -7.13 33.94
C VAL A 15 -1.29 -7.27 32.50
N ILE A 16 -2.60 -7.31 32.27
CA ILE A 16 -3.21 -7.33 30.94
C ILE A 16 -2.83 -6.09 30.13
N LYS A 17 -2.88 -4.90 30.74
CA LYS A 17 -2.43 -3.67 30.07
C LYS A 17 -0.94 -3.76 29.72
N LEU A 18 -0.06 -4.18 30.63
CA LEU A 18 1.37 -4.28 30.38
C LEU A 18 1.71 -5.28 29.27
N THR A 19 1.13 -6.48 29.29
CA THR A 19 1.38 -7.49 28.26
C THR A 19 0.84 -7.02 26.90
N THR A 20 -0.38 -6.48 26.86
CA THR A 20 -0.97 -5.92 25.63
C THR A 20 -0.14 -4.76 25.08
N TRP A 21 0.31 -3.83 25.93
CA TRP A 21 1.16 -2.70 25.54
C TRP A 21 2.51 -3.16 24.97
N THR A 22 3.13 -4.17 25.56
CA THR A 22 4.40 -4.70 25.02
C THR A 22 4.22 -5.38 23.67
N ILE A 23 3.13 -6.13 23.47
CA ILE A 23 2.81 -6.78 22.18
C ILE A 23 2.53 -5.71 21.12
N ILE A 24 1.72 -4.71 21.41
CA ILE A 24 1.43 -3.60 20.50
C ILE A 24 2.72 -2.87 20.12
N LYS A 25 3.57 -2.53 21.10
CA LYS A 25 4.83 -1.83 20.84
C LYS A 25 5.77 -2.64 19.95
N LYS A 26 5.90 -3.95 20.20
CA LYS A 26 6.69 -4.85 19.33
C LYS A 26 6.10 -4.96 17.93
N GLY A 27 4.77 -5.07 17.81
CA GLY A 27 4.07 -5.10 16.53
C GLY A 27 4.28 -3.82 15.72
N LEU A 28 4.20 -2.65 16.37
CA LEU A 28 4.46 -1.36 15.74
C LEU A 28 5.90 -1.24 15.24
N GLN A 29 6.87 -1.66 16.07
CA GLN A 29 8.28 -1.66 15.69
C GLN A 29 8.55 -2.58 14.50
N PHE A 30 7.92 -3.75 14.46
CA PHE A 30 8.01 -4.67 13.33
C PHE A 30 7.39 -4.06 12.06
N ASN A 31 6.20 -3.47 12.17
CA ASN A 31 5.54 -2.79 11.05
C ASN A 31 6.43 -1.67 10.49
N GLN A 32 6.98 -0.81 11.36
CA GLN A 32 7.90 0.26 10.96
C GLN A 32 9.17 -0.29 10.29
N ALA A 33 9.70 -1.42 10.74
CA ALA A 33 10.86 -2.05 10.12
C ALA A 33 10.55 -2.56 8.70
N MET A 34 9.35 -3.12 8.49
CA MET A 34 8.88 -3.57 7.18
C MET A 34 8.61 -2.37 6.25
N GLU A 35 7.95 -1.32 6.73
CA GLU A 35 7.69 -0.09 5.97
C GLU A 35 8.99 0.58 5.50
N LYS A 36 9.97 0.72 6.40
CA LYS A 36 11.30 1.26 6.05
C LYS A 36 12.04 0.41 5.00
N ARG A 37 11.68 -0.86 4.87
CA ARG A 37 12.29 -1.82 3.95
C ARG A 37 11.28 -2.32 2.91
N MET A 38 10.27 -1.51 2.56
CA MET A 38 9.16 -1.93 1.70
C MET A 38 9.63 -2.52 0.35
N ILE A 39 10.69 -1.97 -0.25
CA ILE A 39 11.29 -2.52 -1.47
C ILE A 39 11.73 -3.98 -1.27
N LEU A 40 12.40 -4.29 -0.16
CA LEU A 40 12.86 -5.66 0.14
C LEU A 40 11.68 -6.59 0.40
N VAL A 41 10.63 -6.10 1.07
CA VAL A 41 9.41 -6.88 1.32
C VAL A 41 8.75 -7.25 -0.02
N VAL A 42 8.52 -6.28 -0.90
CA VAL A 42 7.92 -6.52 -2.22
C VAL A 42 8.80 -7.42 -3.09
N ALA A 43 10.12 -7.17 -3.13
CA ALA A 43 11.07 -7.97 -3.89
C ALA A 43 11.12 -9.42 -3.40
N SER A 44 11.12 -9.63 -2.08
CA SER A 44 11.05 -10.98 -1.49
C SER A 44 9.73 -11.68 -1.85
N GLY A 45 8.60 -10.96 -1.85
CA GLY A 45 7.30 -11.50 -2.25
C GLY A 45 7.29 -11.95 -3.71
N LEU A 46 7.85 -11.15 -4.62
CA LEU A 46 7.99 -11.50 -6.03
C LEU A 46 8.90 -12.74 -6.20
N PHE A 47 10.04 -12.75 -5.53
CA PHE A 47 11.00 -13.84 -5.60
C PHE A 47 10.41 -15.16 -5.06
N LEU A 48 9.77 -15.12 -3.89
CA LEU A 48 9.08 -16.27 -3.31
C LEU A 48 7.91 -16.73 -4.18
N GLY A 49 7.15 -15.80 -4.78
CA GLY A 49 6.08 -16.12 -5.72
C GLY A 49 6.58 -16.86 -6.96
N ALA A 50 7.76 -16.51 -7.46
CA ALA A 50 8.40 -17.21 -8.57
C ALA A 50 8.89 -18.61 -8.17
N LEU A 51 9.51 -18.76 -6.98
CA LEU A 51 10.00 -20.04 -6.48
C LEU A 51 8.88 -21.02 -6.12
N PHE A 52 7.79 -20.51 -5.53
CA PHE A 52 6.67 -21.31 -5.01
C PHE A 52 5.39 -21.12 -5.83
N HIS A 53 5.49 -21.16 -7.16
CA HIS A 53 4.38 -20.82 -8.07
C HIS A 53 3.11 -21.66 -7.84
N ASN A 54 3.23 -22.96 -7.52
CA ASN A 54 2.11 -23.88 -7.34
C ASN A 54 1.21 -23.51 -6.15
N PRO A 55 1.70 -23.44 -4.90
CA PRO A 55 0.86 -23.04 -3.77
C PRO A 55 0.36 -21.60 -3.93
N VAL A 56 1.17 -20.68 -4.44
CA VAL A 56 0.77 -19.27 -4.63
C VAL A 56 -0.36 -19.13 -5.65
N ALA A 57 -0.39 -19.96 -6.70
CA ALA A 57 -1.46 -19.91 -7.71
C ALA A 57 -2.85 -20.19 -7.14
N HIS A 58 -2.97 -20.91 -6.03
CA HIS A 58 -4.25 -21.17 -5.35
C HIS A 58 -4.85 -19.90 -4.73
N PHE A 59 -4.01 -18.90 -4.43
CA PHE A 59 -4.44 -17.61 -3.88
C PHE A 59 -4.86 -16.60 -4.95
N LYS A 60 -4.78 -16.93 -6.25
CA LYS A 60 -5.20 -16.02 -7.33
C LYS A 60 -6.61 -15.43 -7.15
N PRO A 61 -7.64 -16.19 -6.70
CA PRO A 61 -8.96 -15.62 -6.46
C PRO A 61 -8.98 -14.60 -5.30
N ALA A 62 -8.06 -14.73 -4.34
CA ALA A 62 -7.95 -13.80 -3.21
C ALA A 62 -7.38 -12.43 -3.61
N THR A 63 -6.67 -12.33 -4.74
CA THR A 63 -5.99 -11.09 -5.18
C THR A 63 -6.97 -9.91 -5.32
N SER A 64 -8.14 -10.12 -5.90
CA SER A 64 -9.15 -9.05 -6.05
C SER A 64 -9.71 -8.59 -4.70
N TYR A 65 -9.96 -9.52 -3.77
CA TYR A 65 -10.41 -9.20 -2.42
C TYR A 65 -9.34 -8.45 -1.61
N MET A 66 -8.06 -8.83 -1.76
CA MET A 66 -6.94 -8.11 -1.15
C MET A 66 -6.80 -6.70 -1.72
N PHE A 67 -6.95 -6.53 -3.03
CA PHE A 67 -6.92 -5.21 -3.66
C PHE A 67 -8.11 -4.33 -3.23
N ALA A 68 -9.30 -4.92 -3.10
CA ALA A 68 -10.47 -4.23 -2.58
C ALA A 68 -10.29 -3.80 -1.12
N TYR A 69 -9.76 -4.68 -0.26
CA TYR A 69 -9.44 -4.35 1.13
C TYR A 69 -8.38 -3.24 1.23
N LEU A 70 -7.30 -3.35 0.46
CA LEU A 70 -6.26 -2.31 0.38
C LEU A 70 -6.89 -0.96 -0.01
N THR A 71 -7.69 -0.93 -1.07
CA THR A 71 -8.39 0.28 -1.52
C THR A 71 -9.32 0.85 -0.46
N PHE A 72 -10.07 -0.02 0.24
CA PHE A 72 -10.94 0.40 1.33
C PHE A 72 -10.17 1.03 2.50
N VAL A 73 -9.08 0.40 2.95
CA VAL A 73 -8.23 0.95 4.02
C VAL A 73 -7.60 2.28 3.60
N MET A 74 -7.16 2.40 2.34
CA MET A 74 -6.64 3.66 1.81
C MET A 74 -7.71 4.77 1.83
N ALA A 75 -8.95 4.45 1.43
CA ALA A 75 -10.05 5.40 1.45
C ALA A 75 -10.41 5.86 2.87
N LEU A 76 -10.31 4.99 3.88
CA LEU A 76 -10.49 5.36 5.29
C LEU A 76 -9.44 6.37 5.79
N GLY A 77 -8.25 6.39 5.18
CA GLY A 77 -7.19 7.34 5.50
C GLY A 77 -7.37 8.73 4.86
N CYS A 78 -8.27 8.88 3.88
CA CYS A 78 -8.51 10.14 3.21
C CYS A 78 -9.45 11.04 4.02
N SER A 79 -9.09 12.31 4.21
CA SER A 79 -9.99 13.31 4.79
C SER A 79 -10.83 14.00 3.72
N ILE A 80 -12.08 14.34 4.05
CA ILE A 80 -12.91 15.25 3.23
C ILE A 80 -12.20 16.59 2.99
N ASN A 81 -11.34 17.02 3.92
CA ASN A 81 -10.58 18.25 3.77
C ASN A 81 -9.53 18.14 2.65
N ASP A 82 -8.87 16.99 2.52
CA ASP A 82 -7.90 16.72 1.46
C ASP A 82 -8.59 16.74 0.10
N PHE A 83 -9.76 16.10 0.02
CA PHE A 83 -10.59 16.15 -1.19
C PHE A 83 -11.00 17.59 -1.55
N ARG A 84 -11.45 18.37 -0.57
CA ARG A 84 -11.83 19.78 -0.79
C ARG A 84 -10.65 20.63 -1.25
N ASN A 85 -9.46 20.39 -0.73
CA ASN A 85 -8.24 21.09 -1.15
C ASN A 85 -7.84 20.70 -2.58
N ALA A 86 -7.90 19.41 -2.92
CA ALA A 86 -7.63 18.94 -4.28
C ALA A 86 -8.57 19.59 -5.32
N VAL A 87 -9.86 19.72 -5.00
CA VAL A 87 -10.85 20.36 -5.88
C VAL A 87 -10.60 21.87 -6.05
N LYS A 88 -10.00 22.55 -5.07
CA LYS A 88 -9.63 23.97 -5.18
C LYS A 88 -8.43 24.22 -6.10
N SER A 89 -7.65 23.19 -6.42
CA SER A 89 -6.50 23.26 -7.31
C SER A 89 -6.66 22.35 -8.53
N PRO A 90 -7.71 22.56 -9.36
CA PRO A 90 -8.05 21.64 -10.45
C PRO A 90 -6.96 21.55 -11.50
N GLY A 91 -6.19 22.62 -11.73
CA GLY A 91 -5.07 22.62 -12.67
C GLY A 91 -4.02 21.57 -12.32
N LEU A 92 -3.55 21.59 -11.06
CA LEU A 92 -2.54 20.62 -10.59
C LEU A 92 -3.07 19.18 -10.64
N MET A 93 -4.33 18.98 -10.23
CA MET A 93 -4.96 17.66 -10.25
C MET A 93 -5.08 17.11 -11.69
N LEU A 94 -5.52 17.94 -12.64
CA LEU A 94 -5.60 17.55 -14.05
C LEU A 94 -4.23 17.28 -14.66
N THR A 95 -3.20 18.06 -14.29
CA THR A 95 -1.83 17.81 -14.73
C THR A 95 -1.33 16.46 -14.23
N ILE A 96 -1.51 16.15 -12.94
CA ILE A 96 -1.09 14.86 -12.37
C ILE A 96 -1.86 13.71 -13.02
N LEU A 97 -3.19 13.84 -13.17
CA LEU A 97 -4.01 12.81 -13.82
C LEU A 97 -3.60 12.58 -15.28
N GLY A 98 -3.35 13.65 -16.03
CA GLY A 98 -2.90 13.57 -17.41
C GLY A 98 -1.51 12.95 -17.53
N LEU A 99 -0.56 13.32 -16.67
CA LEU A 99 0.77 12.71 -16.65
C LEU A 99 0.69 11.21 -16.34
N LEU A 100 -0.09 10.83 -15.32
CA LEU A 100 -0.17 9.44 -14.88
C LEU A 100 -1.01 8.54 -15.82
N HIS A 101 -2.11 9.02 -16.37
CA HIS A 101 -3.07 8.18 -17.10
C HIS A 101 -3.05 8.39 -18.63
N ILE A 102 -2.37 9.42 -19.12
CA ILE A 102 -2.23 9.67 -20.57
C ILE A 102 -0.76 9.55 -20.97
N VAL A 103 0.12 10.36 -20.38
CA VAL A 103 1.53 10.41 -20.80
C VAL A 103 2.23 9.10 -20.50
N LEU A 104 2.11 8.59 -19.27
CA LEU A 104 2.80 7.34 -18.88
C LEU A 104 2.35 6.12 -19.71
N PRO A 105 1.04 5.86 -19.93
CA PRO A 105 0.62 4.73 -20.75
C PRO A 105 0.97 4.87 -22.23
N VAL A 106 0.94 6.09 -22.79
CA VAL A 106 1.36 6.33 -24.19
C VAL A 106 2.86 6.08 -24.34
N LEU A 107 3.68 6.57 -23.42
CA LEU A 107 5.11 6.28 -23.42
C LEU A 107 5.37 4.78 -23.29
N ALA A 108 4.68 4.09 -22.40
CA ALA A 108 4.77 2.65 -22.27
C ALA A 108 4.43 1.95 -23.59
N PHE A 109 3.30 2.29 -24.21
CA PHE A 109 2.90 1.72 -25.49
C PHE A 109 3.97 1.89 -26.58
N ILE A 110 4.49 3.11 -26.77
CA ILE A 110 5.52 3.40 -27.77
C ILE A 110 6.79 2.59 -27.50
N LEU A 111 7.29 2.62 -26.26
CA LEU A 111 8.52 1.92 -25.89
C LEU A 111 8.37 0.40 -26.04
N ILE A 112 7.26 -0.17 -25.58
CA ILE A 112 7.02 -1.61 -25.66
C ILE A 112 6.92 -2.07 -27.11
N LYS A 113 6.24 -1.31 -27.98
CA LYS A 113 6.17 -1.63 -29.42
C LYS A 113 7.54 -1.59 -30.08
N LEU A 114 8.42 -0.69 -29.64
CA LEU A 114 9.78 -0.56 -30.17
C LEU A 114 10.72 -1.66 -29.67
N PHE A 115 10.72 -1.95 -28.37
CA PHE A 115 11.69 -2.85 -27.73
C PHE A 115 11.21 -4.31 -27.61
N LEU A 116 9.91 -4.54 -27.52
CA LEU A 116 9.28 -5.86 -27.34
C LEU A 116 8.20 -6.07 -28.43
N PRO A 117 8.58 -6.23 -29.71
CA PRO A 117 7.61 -6.25 -30.82
C PRO A 117 6.69 -7.48 -30.79
N THR A 118 7.08 -8.57 -30.13
CA THR A 118 6.32 -9.82 -30.04
C THR A 118 5.68 -10.02 -28.65
N GLY A 119 4.64 -10.86 -28.57
CA GLY A 119 4.01 -11.24 -27.30
C GLY A 119 2.93 -10.28 -26.79
N ALA A 120 1.79 -10.23 -27.49
CA ALA A 120 0.68 -9.31 -27.21
C ALA A 120 0.20 -9.33 -25.74
N ALA A 121 0.20 -10.49 -25.07
CA ALA A 121 -0.21 -10.60 -23.67
C ALA A 121 0.74 -9.87 -22.71
N ILE A 122 2.05 -9.94 -22.94
CA ILE A 122 3.05 -9.23 -22.13
C ILE A 122 2.96 -7.73 -22.40
N GLN A 123 2.80 -7.33 -23.67
CA GLN A 123 2.62 -5.92 -24.03
C GLN A 123 1.39 -5.33 -23.33
N ALA A 124 0.25 -6.02 -23.42
CA ALA A 124 -0.98 -5.62 -22.76
C ALA A 124 -0.79 -5.52 -21.24
N GLY A 125 -0.13 -6.49 -20.62
CA GLY A 125 0.15 -6.49 -19.19
C GLY A 125 0.97 -5.28 -18.73
N ILE A 126 2.03 -4.91 -19.46
CA ILE A 126 2.86 -3.76 -19.10
C ILE A 126 2.08 -2.45 -19.29
N ILE A 127 1.35 -2.28 -20.40
CA ILE A 127 0.52 -1.08 -20.64
C ILE A 127 -0.56 -0.96 -19.56
N LEU A 128 -1.27 -2.05 -19.26
CA LEU A 128 -2.27 -2.10 -18.19
C LEU A 128 -1.65 -1.73 -16.84
N GLY A 129 -0.44 -2.19 -16.54
CA GLY A 129 0.30 -1.86 -15.31
C GLY A 129 0.53 -0.35 -15.15
N THR A 130 0.82 0.36 -16.24
CA THR A 130 0.99 1.82 -16.20
C THR A 130 -0.31 2.62 -16.06
N ALA A 131 -1.45 1.99 -16.33
CA ALA A 131 -2.76 2.62 -16.18
C ALA A 131 -3.33 2.48 -14.75
N VAL A 132 -2.68 1.71 -13.87
CA VAL A 132 -3.12 1.52 -12.48
C VAL A 132 -2.80 2.78 -11.66
N PRO A 133 -3.75 3.30 -10.85
CA PRO A 133 -3.52 4.49 -10.03
C PRO A 133 -2.45 4.26 -8.94
N ILE A 134 -1.50 5.18 -8.83
CA ILE A 134 -0.37 5.12 -7.89
C ILE A 134 -0.66 6.07 -6.71
N GLY A 135 -1.44 5.59 -5.73
CA GLY A 135 -2.03 6.45 -4.68
C GLY A 135 -1.15 6.70 -3.45
N VAL A 136 -0.78 5.64 -2.72
CA VAL A 136 -0.29 5.80 -1.33
C VAL A 136 1.22 5.66 -1.20
N SER A 137 1.86 4.86 -2.06
CA SER A 137 3.32 4.75 -2.07
C SER A 137 3.97 6.08 -2.46
N SER A 138 3.37 6.84 -3.37
CA SER A 138 3.88 8.15 -3.81
C SER A 138 3.96 9.14 -2.66
N VAL A 139 2.97 9.22 -1.77
CA VAL A 139 3.01 10.10 -0.59
C VAL A 139 4.18 9.74 0.33
N ILE A 140 4.42 8.45 0.55
CA ILE A 140 5.55 7.97 1.37
C ILE A 140 6.87 8.40 0.72
N TRP A 141 7.04 8.19 -0.58
CA TRP A 141 8.28 8.54 -1.30
C TRP A 141 8.48 10.05 -1.41
N VAL A 142 7.42 10.83 -1.63
CA VAL A 142 7.45 12.30 -1.67
C VAL A 142 7.82 12.84 -0.30
N ALA A 143 7.25 12.31 0.79
CA ALA A 143 7.61 12.69 2.15
C ALA A 143 9.08 12.41 2.47
N ILE A 144 9.60 11.23 2.09
CA ILE A 144 11.02 10.88 2.24
C ILE A 144 11.91 11.82 1.41
N SER A 145 11.45 12.24 0.24
CA SER A 145 12.21 13.10 -0.68
C SER A 145 12.07 14.60 -0.37
N GLY A 146 11.34 14.98 0.69
CA GLY A 146 11.12 16.39 1.07
C GLY A 146 10.17 17.16 0.14
N GLY A 147 9.35 16.47 -0.64
CA GLY A 147 8.38 17.10 -1.55
C GLY A 147 7.08 17.52 -0.85
N ASN A 148 6.23 18.27 -1.56
CA ASN A 148 4.94 18.69 -1.03
C ASN A 148 3.96 17.53 -0.93
N VAL A 149 3.44 17.27 0.28
CA VAL A 149 2.42 16.25 0.58
C VAL A 149 1.02 16.82 0.77
N ALA A 150 0.85 18.14 0.62
CA ALA A 150 -0.40 18.88 0.81
C ALA A 150 -1.12 19.21 -0.50
#